data_AF-A0A7C4RJ55-F1
#
_entry.id   AF-A0A7C4RJ55-F1
#
_cell.length_a   1.000
_cell.length_b   1.000
_cell.length_c   1.000
_cell.angle_alpha   90.00
_cell.angle_beta   90.00
_cell.angle_gamma   90.00
#
_symmetry.space_group_name_H-M   'P 1'
#
loop_
_entity.id
_entity.type
_entity.pdbx_description
1 polymer ?
#
loop_
_entity_poly.entity_id
_entity_poly.type
_entity_poly.pdbx_seq_one_letter_code
_entity_poly.pdbx_strand_id
1 'polypeptide(L)'
;MPMIVMTYLSLNNGSILALFNVEFAFFVSLSLFVYFTFFTLYEIGYVINDCVTTKYESRPTLRYNKCDYWRYLVFSKILLFIFLTLFASVTFRVNIFAIFFYAAVTLLIFMAHNGLSVQDRSVTYFWLQFMRLMILPYTVIHDIYALLIMILLVFPELFRRGVRYMRIKYLSQDRKFSTFDLKASLISTFLVGIFICKFAFHLVPALIIGYAIIIAGIIISILLRA
;
A
#
# COMPACT_ATOMS: atom_id res chain seq x y z
N MET A 1 -1.95 -9.42 1.19
CA MET A 1 -2.90 -10.51 0.94
C MET A 1 -4.35 -10.04 0.92
N PRO A 2 -4.89 -9.33 1.93
CA PRO A 2 -6.30 -8.91 1.93
C PRO A 2 -6.70 -8.10 0.69
N MET A 3 -5.85 -7.15 0.26
CA MET A 3 -6.10 -6.35 -0.93
C MET A 3 -6.19 -7.16 -2.23
N ILE A 4 -5.40 -8.24 -2.37
CA ILE A 4 -5.42 -9.10 -3.56
C ILE A 4 -6.76 -9.83 -3.63
N VAL A 5 -7.17 -10.44 -2.51
CA VAL A 5 -8.44 -11.16 -2.42
C VAL A 5 -9.63 -10.22 -2.63
N MET A 6 -9.64 -9.05 -1.99
CA MET A 6 -10.72 -8.07 -2.13
C MET A 6 -10.82 -7.52 -3.57
N THR A 7 -9.68 -7.19 -4.20
CA THR A 7 -9.66 -6.72 -5.60
C THR A 7 -10.20 -7.80 -6.53
N TYR A 8 -9.75 -9.05 -6.37
CA TYR A 8 -10.19 -10.16 -7.21
C TYR A 8 -11.68 -10.47 -7.04
N LEU A 9 -12.18 -10.46 -5.81
CA LEU A 9 -13.60 -10.65 -5.55
C LEU A 9 -14.44 -9.50 -6.12
N SER A 10 -13.95 -8.26 -6.06
CA SER A 10 -14.61 -7.12 -6.70
C SER A 10 -14.71 -7.28 -8.22
N LEU A 11 -13.70 -7.87 -8.88
CA LEU A 11 -13.74 -8.16 -10.32
C LEU A 11 -14.70 -9.31 -10.67
N ASN A 12 -14.99 -10.20 -9.72
CA ASN A 12 -15.79 -11.40 -9.91
C ASN A 12 -17.14 -11.34 -9.17
N ASN A 13 -17.73 -10.14 -9.04
CA ASN A 13 -19.03 -9.90 -8.41
C ASN A 13 -19.18 -10.51 -7.00
N GLY A 14 -18.10 -10.62 -6.24
CA GLY A 14 -18.09 -11.17 -4.88
C GLY A 14 -18.12 -12.69 -4.79
N SER A 15 -18.00 -13.44 -5.90
CA SER A 15 -18.06 -14.90 -5.90
C SER A 15 -16.85 -15.54 -5.18
N ILE A 16 -17.09 -16.14 -4.01
CA ILE A 16 -16.03 -16.85 -3.25
C ILE A 16 -15.48 -18.05 -4.03
N LEU A 17 -16.34 -18.72 -4.80
CA LEU A 17 -15.92 -19.88 -5.60
C LEU A 17 -14.81 -19.51 -6.61
N ALA A 18 -14.79 -18.26 -7.08
CA ALA A 18 -13.76 -17.78 -8.00
C ALA A 18 -12.34 -17.83 -7.41
N LEU A 19 -12.19 -17.83 -6.07
CA LEU A 19 -10.88 -17.91 -5.40
C LEU A 19 -10.19 -19.27 -5.57
N PHE A 20 -10.94 -20.31 -5.92
CA PHE A 20 -10.39 -21.65 -6.14
C PHE A 20 -10.03 -21.90 -7.61
N ASN A 21 -10.27 -20.92 -8.50
CA ASN A 21 -9.98 -21.05 -9.92
C ASN A 21 -8.50 -20.76 -10.23
N VAL A 22 -7.99 -21.32 -11.33
CA VAL A 22 -6.64 -21.05 -11.85
C VAL A 22 -6.43 -19.55 -12.16
N GLU A 23 -7.49 -18.85 -12.56
CA GLU A 23 -7.47 -17.40 -12.79
C GLU A 23 -7.06 -16.62 -11.54
N PHE A 24 -7.42 -17.09 -10.34
CA PHE A 24 -6.99 -16.46 -9.09
C PHE A 24 -5.47 -16.60 -8.88
N ALA A 25 -4.89 -17.77 -9.20
CA ALA A 25 -3.44 -17.96 -9.12
C ALA A 25 -2.69 -17.06 -10.10
N PHE A 26 -3.23 -16.86 -11.31
CA PHE A 26 -2.70 -15.90 -12.27
C PHE A 26 -2.81 -14.46 -11.76
N PHE A 27 -3.95 -14.10 -11.15
CA PHE A 27 -4.16 -12.80 -10.55
C PHE A 27 -3.24 -12.52 -9.36
N VAL A 28 -2.97 -13.52 -8.52
CA VAL A 28 -1.99 -13.43 -7.42
C VAL A 28 -0.60 -13.14 -8.00
N SER A 29 -0.21 -13.85 -9.06
CA SER A 29 1.08 -13.62 -9.74
C SER A 29 1.17 -12.19 -10.29
N LEU A 30 0.15 -11.72 -11.01
CA LEU A 30 0.04 -10.33 -11.46
C LEU A 30 0.19 -9.35 -10.28
N SER A 31 -0.52 -9.61 -9.18
CA SER A 31 -0.50 -8.75 -8.00
C SER A 31 0.89 -8.65 -7.38
N LEU A 32 1.62 -9.76 -7.30
CA LEU A 32 3.01 -9.78 -6.83
C LEU A 32 3.91 -8.95 -7.77
N PHE A 33 3.74 -9.10 -9.09
CA PHE A 33 4.50 -8.32 -10.07
C PHE A 33 4.23 -6.82 -9.96
N VAL A 34 2.96 -6.40 -9.89
CA VAL A 34 2.58 -4.99 -9.71
C VAL A 34 3.17 -4.46 -8.40
N TYR A 35 3.12 -5.25 -7.33
CA TYR A 35 3.68 -4.86 -6.04
C TYR A 35 5.21 -4.71 -6.08
N PHE A 36 5.93 -5.65 -6.69
CA PHE A 36 7.38 -5.54 -6.86
C PHE A 36 7.78 -4.35 -7.73
N THR A 37 7.06 -4.14 -8.83
CA THR A 37 7.23 -2.97 -9.70
C THR A 37 7.11 -1.70 -8.87
N PHE A 38 6.03 -1.55 -8.11
CA PHE A 38 5.83 -0.36 -7.29
C PHE A 38 6.81 -0.23 -6.11
N PHE A 39 7.27 -1.35 -5.56
CA PHE A 39 8.27 -1.35 -4.49
C PHE A 39 9.60 -0.74 -4.93
N THR A 40 10.02 -0.94 -6.18
CA THR A 40 11.25 -0.32 -6.71
C THR A 40 11.20 1.22 -6.67
N LEU A 41 10.04 1.84 -6.90
CA LEU A 41 9.85 3.29 -6.77
C LEU A 41 10.02 3.77 -5.32
N TYR A 42 9.51 2.98 -4.37
CA TYR A 42 9.68 3.28 -2.95
C TYR A 42 11.13 3.20 -2.51
N GLU A 43 11.88 2.23 -3.04
CA GLU A 43 13.31 2.13 -2.78
C GLU A 43 14.08 3.34 -3.33
N ILE A 44 13.76 3.83 -4.52
CA ILE A 44 14.33 5.08 -5.05
C ILE A 44 14.09 6.23 -4.06
N GLY A 45 12.83 6.38 -3.61
CA GLY A 45 12.47 7.39 -2.63
C GLY A 45 13.27 7.27 -1.33
N TYR A 46 13.46 6.06 -0.82
CA TYR A 46 14.26 5.82 0.39
C TYR A 46 15.75 6.11 0.21
N VAL A 47 16.33 5.74 -0.94
CA VAL A 47 17.73 6.07 -1.24
C VAL A 47 17.91 7.60 -1.29
N ILE A 48 17.01 8.32 -1.97
CA ILE A 48 17.06 9.78 -2.04
C ILE A 48 16.85 10.40 -0.66
N ASN A 49 15.85 9.93 0.10
CA ASN A 49 15.60 10.43 1.44
C ASN A 49 16.84 10.29 2.32
N ASP A 50 17.40 9.09 2.39
CA ASP A 50 18.50 8.75 3.29
C ASP A 50 19.82 9.44 2.89
N CYS A 51 20.11 9.55 1.59
CA CYS A 51 21.37 10.10 1.09
C CYS A 51 21.37 11.59 0.76
N VAL A 52 20.20 12.20 0.55
CA VAL A 52 20.09 13.61 0.15
C VAL A 52 19.37 14.44 1.20
N THR A 53 18.29 13.92 1.78
CA THR A 53 17.32 14.73 2.54
C THR A 53 17.56 14.68 4.04
N THR A 54 17.79 13.50 4.61
CA THR A 54 17.93 13.30 6.06
C THR A 54 19.23 13.84 6.66
N LYS A 55 20.24 14.21 5.86
CA LYS A 55 21.46 14.86 6.38
C LYS A 55 21.19 16.21 7.07
N TYR A 56 20.02 16.80 6.85
CA TYR A 56 19.61 18.08 7.44
C TYR A 56 18.64 17.93 8.62
N GLU A 57 18.30 16.70 9.03
CA GLU A 57 17.46 16.47 10.21
C GLU A 57 18.29 16.51 11.50
N SER A 58 17.71 17.01 12.58
CA SER A 58 18.36 17.08 13.90
C SER A 58 18.64 15.71 14.52
N ARG A 59 17.87 14.68 14.13
CA ARG A 59 18.03 13.28 14.59
C ARG A 59 17.73 12.31 13.43
N PRO A 60 18.65 12.14 12.47
CA PRO A 60 18.42 11.34 11.29
C PRO A 60 18.38 9.84 11.64
N THR A 61 17.41 9.14 11.08
CA THR A 61 17.36 7.67 11.11
C THR A 61 17.77 7.14 9.74
N LEU A 62 19.06 6.94 9.53
CA LEU A 62 19.63 6.48 8.26
C LEU A 62 19.55 4.95 8.15
N ARG A 63 19.16 4.43 6.98
CA ARG A 63 19.32 3.00 6.65
C ARG A 63 20.59 2.73 5.84
N TYR A 64 21.04 3.72 5.08
CA TYR A 64 22.28 3.67 4.32
C TYR A 64 23.36 4.49 5.01
N ASN A 65 24.47 3.85 5.37
CA ASN A 65 25.62 4.51 6.00
C ASN A 65 26.60 5.12 4.98
N LYS A 66 26.58 4.66 3.73
CA LYS A 66 27.45 5.17 2.65
C LYS A 66 26.60 5.55 1.45
N CYS A 67 26.76 6.78 1.00
CA CYS A 67 25.96 7.33 -0.08
C CYS A 67 26.73 7.55 -1.38
N ASP A 68 28.01 7.17 -1.45
CA ASP A 68 28.88 7.45 -2.61
C ASP A 68 28.31 6.93 -3.95
N TYR A 69 27.51 5.85 -3.89
CA TYR A 69 26.94 5.19 -5.07
C TYR A 69 25.41 5.39 -5.22
N TRP A 70 24.81 6.35 -4.52
CA TRP A 70 23.35 6.53 -4.49
C TRP A 70 22.76 6.72 -5.90
N ARG A 71 23.48 7.39 -6.81
CA ARG A 71 23.05 7.61 -8.20
C ARG A 71 22.93 6.30 -8.98
N TYR A 72 23.91 5.40 -8.84
CA TYR A 72 23.90 4.09 -9.48
C TYR A 72 22.79 3.20 -8.91
N LEU A 73 22.57 3.25 -7.58
CA LEU A 73 21.44 2.56 -6.95
C LEU A 73 20.11 3.06 -7.51
N VAL A 74 19.86 4.37 -7.54
CA VAL A 74 18.65 4.95 -8.14
C VAL A 74 18.49 4.51 -9.60
N PHE A 75 19.55 4.62 -10.40
CA PHE A 75 19.51 4.24 -11.81
C PHE A 75 19.17 2.74 -12.01
N SER A 76 19.79 1.84 -11.25
CA SER A 76 19.47 0.40 -11.30
C SER A 76 18.01 0.11 -10.95
N LYS A 77 17.43 0.84 -10.00
CA LYS A 77 16.02 0.69 -9.61
C LYS A 77 15.07 1.25 -10.68
N ILE A 78 15.46 2.32 -11.38
CA ILE A 78 14.70 2.83 -12.54
C ILE A 78 14.70 1.80 -13.67
N LEU A 79 15.85 1.20 -13.98
CA LEU A 79 15.92 0.14 -15.00
C LEU A 79 15.07 -1.07 -14.62
N LEU A 80 15.14 -1.50 -13.36
CA LEU A 80 14.31 -2.59 -12.85
C LEU A 80 12.81 -2.24 -12.91
N PHE A 81 12.44 -1.00 -12.55
CA PHE A 81 11.07 -0.52 -12.66
C PHE A 81 10.56 -0.58 -14.11
N ILE A 82 11.35 -0.08 -15.08
CA ILE A 82 11.00 -0.10 -16.50
C ILE A 82 10.86 -1.55 -16.99
N PHE A 83 11.82 -2.41 -16.67
CA PHE A 83 11.78 -3.82 -17.04
C PHE A 83 10.54 -4.53 -16.50
N LEU A 84 10.24 -4.38 -15.21
CA LEU A 84 9.07 -5.00 -14.59
C LEU A 84 7.75 -4.44 -15.14
N THR A 85 7.70 -3.15 -15.43
CA THR A 85 6.52 -2.51 -16.03
C THR A 85 6.26 -3.03 -17.45
N LEU A 86 7.31 -3.13 -18.28
CA LEU A 86 7.21 -3.70 -19.62
C LEU A 86 6.83 -5.18 -19.57
N PHE A 87 7.47 -5.95 -18.70
CA PHE A 87 7.16 -7.37 -18.49
C PHE A 87 5.70 -7.57 -18.06
N ALA A 88 5.21 -6.72 -17.13
CA ALA A 88 3.83 -6.77 -16.70
C ALA A 88 2.84 -6.43 -17.84
N SER A 89 3.20 -5.45 -18.67
CA SER A 89 2.38 -5.07 -19.83
C SER A 89 2.32 -6.17 -20.89
N VAL A 90 3.43 -6.83 -21.19
CA VAL A 90 3.49 -7.92 -22.18
C VAL A 90 2.78 -9.18 -21.68
N THR A 91 3.09 -9.61 -20.45
CA THR A 91 2.61 -10.90 -19.92
C THR A 91 1.17 -10.83 -19.46
N PHE A 92 0.79 -9.75 -18.77
CA PHE A 92 -0.52 -9.62 -18.12
C PHE A 92 -1.43 -8.59 -18.79
N ARG A 93 -1.01 -8.01 -19.93
CA ARG A 93 -1.77 -6.99 -20.69
C ARG A 93 -2.16 -5.76 -19.86
N VAL A 94 -1.34 -5.42 -18.86
CA VAL A 94 -1.58 -4.23 -18.03
C VAL A 94 -1.28 -2.97 -18.86
N ASN A 95 -2.12 -1.94 -18.69
CA ASN A 95 -1.91 -0.65 -19.33
C ASN A 95 -0.64 0.03 -18.79
N ILE A 96 0.38 0.11 -19.64
CA ILE A 96 1.68 0.69 -19.30
C ILE A 96 1.57 2.16 -18.88
N PHE A 97 0.71 2.94 -19.54
CA PHE A 97 0.51 4.35 -19.25
C PHE A 97 -0.10 4.57 -17.87
N ALA A 98 -1.01 3.68 -17.44
CA ALA A 98 -1.59 3.75 -16.10
C ALA A 98 -0.52 3.56 -15.01
N ILE A 99 0.40 2.59 -15.18
CA ILE A 99 1.51 2.37 -14.25
C ILE A 99 2.44 3.58 -14.23
N PHE A 100 2.85 4.10 -15.39
CA PHE A 100 3.74 5.26 -15.46
C PHE A 100 3.11 6.53 -14.87
N PHE A 101 1.83 6.79 -15.16
CA PHE A 101 1.10 7.90 -14.55
C PHE A 101 1.07 7.77 -13.03
N TYR A 102 0.73 6.59 -12.52
CA TYR A 102 0.70 6.33 -11.08
C TYR A 102 2.07 6.49 -10.43
N ALA A 103 3.12 6.04 -11.10
CA ALA A 103 4.51 6.20 -10.68
C ALA A 103 4.92 7.67 -10.63
N ALA A 104 4.57 8.46 -11.66
CA ALA A 104 4.85 9.89 -11.71
C ALA A 104 4.15 10.65 -10.58
N VAL A 105 2.86 10.39 -10.34
CA VAL A 105 2.12 10.98 -9.21
C VAL A 105 2.76 10.58 -7.88
N THR A 106 3.12 9.31 -7.71
CA THR A 106 3.78 8.83 -6.48
C THR A 106 5.12 9.55 -6.26
N LEU A 107 5.92 9.72 -7.32
CA LEU A 107 7.20 10.41 -7.25
C LEU A 107 7.02 11.89 -6.88
N LEU A 108 6.03 12.58 -7.45
CA LEU A 108 5.70 13.96 -7.10
C LEU A 108 5.33 14.09 -5.62
N ILE A 109 4.49 13.19 -5.10
CA ILE A 109 4.14 13.16 -3.67
C ILE A 109 5.40 12.88 -2.83
N PHE A 110 6.30 12.02 -3.29
CA PHE A 110 7.55 11.72 -2.60
C PHE A 110 8.48 12.95 -2.53
N MET A 111 8.61 13.69 -3.64
CA MET A 111 9.35 14.93 -3.68
C MET A 111 8.75 15.99 -2.75
N ALA A 112 7.41 16.14 -2.77
CA ALA A 112 6.71 17.02 -1.85
C ALA A 112 6.92 16.59 -0.38
N HIS A 113 6.86 15.29 -0.08
CA HIS A 113 7.12 14.75 1.26
C HIS A 113 8.51 15.14 1.77
N ASN A 114 9.53 15.02 0.92
CA ASN A 114 10.90 15.37 1.29
C ASN A 114 11.14 16.89 1.38
N GLY A 115 10.39 17.69 0.63
CA GLY A 115 10.47 19.16 0.67
C GLY A 115 9.76 19.79 1.88
N LEU A 116 8.84 19.08 2.51
CA LEU A 116 8.06 19.58 3.65
C LEU A 116 8.81 19.44 4.99
N SER A 117 8.46 20.32 5.93
CA SER A 117 8.87 20.23 7.33
C SER A 117 8.40 18.91 7.94
N VAL A 118 9.08 18.41 8.98
CA VAL A 118 8.70 17.13 9.61
C VAL A 118 7.24 17.15 10.06
N GLN A 119 6.74 18.30 10.53
CA GLN A 119 5.37 18.49 11.04
C GLN A 119 4.29 18.32 9.95
N ASP A 120 4.60 18.71 8.72
CA ASP A 120 3.66 18.70 7.59
C ASP A 120 3.71 17.39 6.78
N ARG A 121 4.72 16.54 7.05
CA ARG A 121 4.94 15.27 6.34
C ARG A 121 3.86 14.22 6.58
N SER A 122 3.00 14.40 7.56
CA SER A 122 1.90 13.47 7.87
C SER A 122 0.90 13.33 6.72
N VAL A 123 0.55 14.43 6.07
CA VAL A 123 -0.39 14.47 4.95
C VAL A 123 0.21 13.77 3.73
N THR A 124 1.45 14.10 3.38
CA THR A 124 2.14 13.46 2.25
C THR A 124 2.46 11.99 2.53
N TYR A 125 2.72 11.61 3.79
CA TYR A 125 2.83 10.20 4.18
C TYR A 125 1.51 9.44 3.97
N PHE A 126 0.38 10.04 4.36
CA PHE A 126 -0.94 9.48 4.12
C PHE A 126 -1.16 9.23 2.63
N TRP A 127 -0.88 10.23 1.79
CA TRP A 127 -0.96 10.07 0.32
C TRP A 127 -0.04 8.99 -0.21
N LEU A 128 1.20 8.89 0.26
CA LEU A 128 2.11 7.79 -0.13
C LEU A 128 1.50 6.43 0.24
N GLN A 129 1.02 6.25 1.48
CA GLN A 129 0.40 4.99 1.89
C GLN A 129 -0.88 4.68 1.09
N PHE A 130 -1.67 5.69 0.74
CA PHE A 130 -2.83 5.53 -0.14
C PHE A 130 -2.38 5.00 -1.50
N MET A 131 -1.37 5.64 -2.12
CA MET A 131 -0.82 5.21 -3.41
C MET A 131 -0.33 3.74 -3.34
N ARG A 132 0.31 3.36 -2.23
CA ARG A 132 0.78 1.99 -2.05
C ARG A 132 -0.33 0.95 -1.95
N LEU A 133 -1.46 1.30 -1.36
CA LEU A 133 -2.57 0.37 -1.19
C LEU A 133 -3.46 0.31 -2.43
N MET A 134 -3.54 1.41 -3.19
CA MET A 134 -4.42 1.55 -4.34
C MET A 134 -3.78 1.17 -5.68
N ILE A 135 -2.46 0.95 -5.77
CA ILE A 135 -1.80 0.61 -7.05
C ILE A 135 -2.47 -0.57 -7.75
N LEU A 136 -2.69 -1.69 -7.05
CA LEU A 136 -3.29 -2.87 -7.63
C LEU A 136 -4.74 -2.61 -8.08
N PRO A 137 -5.67 -2.15 -7.21
CA PRO A 137 -7.03 -1.78 -7.62
C PRO A 137 -7.05 -0.83 -8.83
N TYR A 138 -6.21 0.20 -8.82
CA TYR A 138 -6.14 1.19 -9.90
C TYR A 138 -5.68 0.58 -11.23
N THR A 139 -4.78 -0.40 -11.19
CA THR A 139 -4.27 -1.05 -12.41
C THR A 139 -5.25 -2.03 -13.06
N VAL A 140 -6.17 -2.62 -12.30
CA VAL A 140 -7.02 -3.74 -12.78
C VAL A 140 -8.52 -3.45 -12.79
N ILE A 141 -8.99 -2.49 -11.98
CA ILE A 141 -10.41 -2.12 -11.92
C ILE A 141 -10.63 -0.91 -12.83
N HIS A 142 -11.47 -1.10 -13.85
CA HIS A 142 -11.86 -0.03 -14.78
C HIS A 142 -13.21 0.61 -14.43
N ASP A 143 -14.01 -0.04 -13.57
CA ASP A 143 -15.28 0.50 -13.08
C ASP A 143 -15.06 1.49 -11.94
N ILE A 144 -15.61 2.71 -12.08
CA ILE A 144 -15.40 3.78 -11.11
C ILE A 144 -16.10 3.53 -9.76
N TYR A 145 -17.24 2.84 -9.75
CA TYR A 145 -17.96 2.50 -8.53
C TYR A 145 -17.20 1.42 -7.75
N ALA A 146 -16.70 0.40 -8.44
CA ALA A 146 -15.82 -0.61 -7.84
C ALA A 146 -14.54 0.02 -7.28
N LEU A 147 -13.94 0.98 -7.98
CA LEU A 147 -12.77 1.71 -7.50
C LEU A 147 -13.08 2.54 -6.24
N LEU A 148 -14.24 3.23 -6.19
CA LEU A 148 -14.70 3.96 -5.00
C LEU A 148 -14.89 3.03 -3.80
N ILE A 149 -15.46 1.84 -4.03
CA ILE A 149 -15.59 0.81 -3.00
C ILE A 149 -14.21 0.37 -2.49
N MET A 150 -13.24 0.17 -3.38
CA MET A 150 -11.87 -0.18 -2.99
C MET A 150 -11.19 0.92 -2.17
N ILE A 151 -11.42 2.21 -2.49
CA ILE A 151 -10.92 3.33 -1.68
C ILE A 151 -11.45 3.24 -0.25
N LEU A 152 -12.74 2.96 -0.10
CA LEU A 152 -13.37 2.81 1.22
C LEU A 152 -12.83 1.58 1.96
N LEU A 153 -12.64 0.46 1.26
CA LEU A 153 -12.03 -0.75 1.82
C LEU A 153 -10.60 -0.57 2.29
N VAL A 154 -9.84 0.30 1.63
CA VAL A 154 -8.45 0.64 1.96
C VAL A 154 -8.36 1.60 3.14
N PHE A 155 -9.38 2.43 3.34
CA PHE A 155 -9.36 3.51 4.33
C PHE A 155 -8.97 3.06 5.75
N PRO A 156 -9.39 1.90 6.29
CA PRO A 156 -9.00 1.45 7.62
C PRO A 156 -7.51 1.20 7.78
N GLU A 157 -6.94 0.49 6.80
CA GLU A 157 -5.52 0.21 6.81
C GLU A 157 -4.71 1.48 6.61
N LEU A 158 -5.21 2.40 5.78
CA LEU A 158 -4.62 3.70 5.55
C LEU A 158 -4.64 4.58 6.81
N PHE A 159 -5.79 4.69 7.46
CA PHE A 159 -5.97 5.44 8.71
C PHE A 159 -5.07 4.89 9.82
N ARG A 160 -5.03 3.57 9.99
CA ARG A 160 -4.15 2.89 10.96
C ARG A 160 -2.68 3.25 10.72
N ARG A 161 -2.22 3.27 9.47
CA ARG A 161 -0.85 3.66 9.12
C ARG A 161 -0.58 5.14 9.39
N GLY A 162 -1.51 6.04 9.05
CA GLY A 162 -1.39 7.47 9.32
C GLY A 162 -1.25 7.76 10.81
N VAL A 163 -2.14 7.19 11.63
CA VAL A 163 -2.11 7.34 13.09
C VAL A 163 -0.81 6.79 13.68
N ARG A 164 -0.36 5.62 13.22
CA ARG A 164 0.91 5.04 13.67
C ARG A 164 2.11 5.93 13.31
N TYR A 165 2.12 6.51 12.12
CA TYR A 165 3.16 7.46 11.72
C TYR A 165 3.19 8.68 12.63
N MET A 166 2.03 9.28 12.89
CA MET A 166 1.91 10.41 13.82
C MET A 166 2.47 10.06 15.20
N ARG A 167 2.11 8.89 15.74
CA ARG A 167 2.62 8.45 17.04
C ARG A 167 4.15 8.33 17.04
N ILE A 168 4.70 7.64 16.04
CA ILE A 168 6.14 7.37 15.95
C ILE A 168 6.96 8.66 15.82
N LYS A 169 6.46 9.63 15.04
CA LYS A 169 7.18 10.87 14.76
C LYS A 169 6.96 11.96 15.80
N TYR A 170 5.80 12.03 16.46
CA TYR A 170 5.47 13.14 17.36
C TYR A 170 5.29 12.77 18.84
N LEU A 171 4.91 11.53 19.17
CA LEU A 171 4.49 11.17 20.53
C LEU A 171 5.44 10.18 21.22
N SER A 172 5.91 9.16 20.51
CA SER A 172 6.73 8.10 21.08
C SER A 172 7.60 7.45 20.01
N GLN A 173 8.90 7.30 20.27
CA GLN A 173 9.80 6.59 19.35
C GLN A 173 9.56 5.07 19.31
N ASP A 174 8.66 4.54 20.15
CA ASP A 174 8.38 3.11 20.17
C ASP A 174 7.59 2.68 18.92
N ARG A 175 8.23 1.80 18.14
CA ARG A 175 7.68 1.22 16.91
C ARG A 175 6.78 0.01 17.17
N LYS A 176 6.68 -0.48 18.43
CA LYS A 176 5.87 -1.64 18.80
C LYS A 176 4.38 -1.42 18.50
N PHE A 177 3.70 -2.50 18.12
CA PHE A 177 2.25 -2.49 17.94
C PHE A 177 1.58 -2.35 19.30
N SER A 178 0.72 -1.35 19.45
CA SER A 178 0.07 -1.00 20.72
C SER A 178 -1.39 -1.44 20.75
N THR A 179 -1.97 -1.51 21.95
CA THR A 179 -3.42 -1.70 22.15
C THR A 179 -4.26 -0.60 21.50
N PHE A 180 -3.70 0.60 21.34
CA PHE A 180 -4.33 1.69 20.61
C PHE A 180 -4.39 1.42 19.09
N ASP A 181 -3.30 0.91 18.50
CA ASP A 181 -3.28 0.52 17.07
C ASP A 181 -4.33 -0.56 16.78
N LEU A 182 -4.52 -1.49 17.73
CA LEU A 182 -5.55 -2.51 17.69
C LEU A 182 -6.96 -1.89 17.69
N LYS A 183 -7.26 -1.03 18.66
CA LYS A 183 -8.58 -0.38 18.78
C LYS A 183 -8.92 0.46 17.55
N ALA A 184 -7.98 1.26 17.05
CA ALA A 184 -8.17 2.07 15.85
C ALA A 184 -8.43 1.19 14.61
N SER A 185 -7.70 0.08 14.48
CA SER A 185 -7.91 -0.88 13.39
C SER A 185 -9.29 -1.53 13.45
N LEU A 186 -9.76 -1.92 14.64
CA LEU A 186 -11.07 -2.56 14.85
C LEU A 186 -12.22 -1.59 14.58
N ILE A 187 -12.14 -0.35 15.08
CA ILE A 187 -13.16 0.68 14.85
C ILE A 187 -13.27 0.99 13.35
N SER A 188 -12.14 1.17 12.67
CA SER A 188 -12.18 1.51 11.25
C SER A 188 -12.67 0.34 10.39
N THR A 189 -12.32 -0.90 10.77
CA THR A 189 -12.89 -2.14 10.20
C THR A 189 -14.40 -2.19 10.36
N PHE A 190 -14.91 -1.89 11.56
CA PHE A 190 -16.34 -1.87 11.84
C PHE A 190 -17.10 -0.82 11.00
N LEU A 191 -16.55 0.40 10.88
CA LEU A 191 -17.17 1.47 10.10
C LEU A 191 -17.28 1.15 8.60
N VAL A 192 -16.26 0.52 8.02
CA VAL A 192 -16.30 0.10 6.62
C VAL A 192 -17.25 -1.08 6.41
N GLY A 193 -17.34 -1.99 7.38
CA GLY A 193 -18.36 -3.05 7.40
C GLY A 193 -19.79 -2.49 7.35
N ILE A 194 -20.11 -1.50 8.19
CA ILE A 194 -21.42 -0.82 8.18
C ILE A 194 -21.70 -0.17 6.82
N PHE A 195 -20.72 0.55 6.28
CA PHE A 195 -20.89 1.26 5.01
C PHE A 195 -21.22 0.30 3.86
N ILE A 196 -20.52 -0.83 3.77
CA ILE A 196 -20.69 -1.74 2.64
C ILE A 196 -21.93 -2.62 2.77
N CYS A 197 -22.31 -3.03 3.99
CA CYS A 197 -23.60 -3.70 4.24
C CYS A 197 -24.78 -2.84 3.76
N LYS A 198 -24.65 -1.50 3.78
CA LYS A 198 -25.68 -0.57 3.32
C LYS A 198 -25.68 -0.34 1.80
N PHE A 199 -24.54 -0.49 1.11
CA PHE A 199 -24.37 -0.07 -0.29
C PHE A 199 -24.15 -1.21 -1.30
N ALA A 200 -23.65 -2.37 -0.90
CA ALA A 200 -23.35 -3.47 -1.83
C ALA A 200 -23.38 -4.83 -1.12
N PHE A 201 -24.58 -5.38 -0.91
CA PHE A 201 -24.80 -6.63 -0.18
C PHE A 201 -24.01 -7.84 -0.74
N HIS A 202 -23.75 -7.85 -2.06
CA HIS A 202 -22.98 -8.91 -2.72
C HIS A 202 -21.48 -8.89 -2.40
N LEU A 203 -20.94 -7.81 -1.81
CA LEU A 203 -19.53 -7.68 -1.41
C LEU A 203 -19.28 -8.06 0.06
N VAL A 204 -20.34 -8.29 0.84
CA VAL A 204 -20.26 -8.72 2.24
C VAL A 204 -19.38 -9.98 2.43
N PRO A 205 -19.43 -11.01 1.56
CA PRO A 205 -18.57 -12.19 1.72
C PRO A 205 -17.07 -11.86 1.56
N ALA A 206 -16.73 -10.99 0.60
CA ALA A 206 -15.35 -10.54 0.38
C ALA A 206 -14.77 -9.77 1.56
N LEU A 207 -15.61 -8.96 2.19
CA LEU A 207 -15.31 -8.24 3.42
C LEU A 207 -15.05 -9.17 4.60
N ILE A 208 -15.94 -10.13 4.84
CA ILE A 208 -15.80 -11.09 5.95
C ILE A 208 -14.44 -11.80 5.84
N ILE A 209 -14.07 -12.24 4.64
CA ILE A 209 -12.77 -12.92 4.39
C ILE A 209 -11.60 -11.94 4.58
N GLY A 210 -11.66 -10.77 3.94
CA GLY A 210 -10.62 -9.74 4.09
C GLY A 210 -10.36 -9.37 5.54
N TYR A 211 -11.43 -9.25 6.34
CA TYR A 211 -11.34 -8.94 7.76
C TYR A 211 -10.92 -10.11 8.64
N ALA A 212 -11.38 -11.34 8.33
CA ALA A 212 -10.90 -12.53 9.03
C ALA A 212 -9.37 -12.64 8.91
N ILE A 213 -8.80 -12.33 7.74
CA ILE A 213 -7.34 -12.29 7.52
C ILE A 213 -6.68 -11.19 8.36
N ILE A 214 -7.26 -10.00 8.44
CA ILE A 214 -6.72 -8.88 9.24
C ILE A 214 -6.74 -9.25 10.73
N ILE A 215 -7.86 -9.77 11.24
CA ILE A 215 -8.02 -10.18 12.64
C ILE A 215 -7.09 -11.35 12.97
N ALA A 216 -7.00 -12.36 12.11
CA ALA A 216 -6.07 -13.48 12.30
C ALA A 216 -4.62 -13.00 12.32
N GLY A 217 -4.23 -12.10 11.41
CA GLY A 217 -2.88 -11.50 11.40
C GLY A 217 -2.58 -10.70 12.66
N ILE A 218 -3.57 -10.00 13.21
CA ILE A 218 -3.46 -9.32 14.50
C ILE A 218 -3.24 -10.32 15.65
N ILE A 219 -4.06 -11.36 15.73
CA ILE A 219 -3.99 -12.39 16.79
C ILE A 219 -2.62 -13.08 16.75
N ILE A 220 -2.16 -13.51 15.57
CA ILE A 220 -0.84 -14.13 15.38
C ILE A 220 0.28 -13.17 15.81
N SER A 221 0.18 -11.88 15.47
CA SER A 221 1.18 -10.89 15.88
C SER A 221 1.23 -10.66 17.39
N ILE A 222 0.14 -10.93 18.13
CA ILE A 222 0.09 -10.85 19.59
C ILE A 222 0.68 -12.14 20.19
N LEU A 223 0.28 -13.30 19.67
CA LEU A 223 0.73 -14.62 20.16
C LEU A 223 2.23 -14.85 19.96
N LEU A 224 2.80 -14.43 18.83
CA LEU A 224 4.25 -14.53 18.57
C LEU A 224 5.11 -13.62 19.46
N ARG A 225 4.50 -12.81 20.33
CA ARG A 225 5.19 -11.92 21.28
C ARG A 225 5.04 -12.36 22.74
N ALA A 226 4.20 -13.35 23.02
CA ALA A 226 4.05 -13.99 24.33
C ALA A 226 5.00 -15.20 24.42
#